data_AF-A0A420TA55-F1
#
_entry.id   AF-A0A420TA55-F1
#
_cell.length_a   1.000
_cell.length_b   1.000
_cell.length_c   1.000
_cell.angle_alpha   90.00
_cell.angle_beta   90.00
_cell.angle_gamma   90.00
#
_symmetry.space_group_name_H-M   'P 1'
#
loop_
_entity.id
_entity.type
_entity.pdbx_description
1 polymer ?
#
loop_
_entity_poly.entity_id
_entity_poly.type
_entity_poly.pdbx_seq_one_letter_code
_entity_poly.pdbx_strand_id
1 'polypeptide(L)'
;MLITPSLLGSLVALLVSQSGTAYAADSEQTSEVGETVKGDYLAEEKFQLTDASLPQIDEIDPDHASLFYPENVSTKRRSLSSRTATKCKTFPGDFLWPKEPIWKLLDLITGGALVKTVPIAASCYDNLGVYDKTRCSYVTDNWFNSSLQ
;
A
#
# COMPACT_ATOMS: atom_id res chain seq x y z
N MET A 1 -4.60 5.71 79.45
CA MET A 1 -4.44 4.24 79.30
C MET A 1 -5.83 3.69 79.03
N LEU A 2 -6.17 2.96 77.97
CA LEU A 2 -5.44 2.13 77.01
C LEU A 2 -6.42 1.83 75.85
N ILE A 3 -6.01 2.01 74.59
CA ILE A 3 -5.91 0.99 73.52
C ILE A 3 -7.02 1.07 72.45
N THR A 4 -6.58 1.16 71.19
CA THR A 4 -7.30 1.09 69.91
C THR A 4 -7.74 -0.35 69.57
N PRO A 5 -8.67 -0.56 68.60
CA PRO A 5 -8.29 -0.86 67.20
C PRO A 5 -9.27 -0.20 66.18
N SER A 6 -8.89 0.35 65.03
CA SER A 6 -8.30 -0.19 63.78
C SER A 6 -9.22 -1.10 62.94
N LEU A 7 -9.31 -0.75 61.63
CA LEU A 7 -9.77 -1.51 60.44
C LEU A 7 -11.30 -1.54 60.20
N LEU A 8 -11.89 -1.28 59.02
CA LEU A 8 -11.43 -1.15 57.63
C LEU A 8 -12.34 -0.15 56.88
N GLY A 9 -11.74 0.71 56.05
CA GLY A 9 -12.48 1.53 55.08
C GLY A 9 -12.91 0.68 53.88
N SER A 10 -14.20 0.65 53.59
CA SER A 10 -14.76 0.05 52.38
C SER A 10 -14.97 1.16 51.34
N LEU A 11 -14.07 1.25 50.38
CA LEU A 11 -14.19 2.15 49.23
C LEU A 11 -15.02 1.42 48.17
N VAL A 12 -16.31 1.77 48.05
CA VAL A 12 -17.16 1.30 46.95
C VAL A 12 -16.84 2.15 45.72
N ALA A 13 -16.11 1.59 44.76
CA ALA A 13 -15.92 2.20 43.45
C ALA A 13 -17.19 1.99 42.61
N LEU A 14 -17.96 3.05 42.35
CA LEU A 14 -19.02 3.02 41.34
C LEU A 14 -18.38 2.92 39.96
N LEU A 15 -18.58 1.77 39.30
CA LEU A 15 -18.32 1.61 37.87
C LEU A 15 -19.47 2.28 37.11
N VAL A 16 -19.22 3.45 36.52
CA VAL A 16 -20.09 4.03 35.49
C VAL A 16 -19.95 3.18 34.23
N SER A 17 -20.99 2.42 33.92
CA SER A 17 -21.14 1.77 32.61
C SER A 17 -21.50 2.83 31.58
N GLN A 18 -20.50 3.36 30.86
CA GLN A 18 -20.78 4.04 29.59
C GLN A 18 -21.12 2.96 28.56
N SER A 19 -22.40 2.91 28.18
CA SER A 19 -22.86 2.25 26.98
C SER A 19 -22.15 2.88 25.78
N GLY A 20 -21.07 2.26 25.34
CA GLY A 20 -20.42 2.58 24.08
C GLY A 20 -21.42 2.29 22.96
N THR A 21 -21.99 3.35 22.40
CA THR A 21 -22.52 3.29 21.05
C THR A 21 -21.39 2.83 20.17
N ALA A 22 -21.52 1.63 19.61
CA ALA A 22 -20.67 1.18 18.53
C ALA A 22 -20.78 2.23 17.42
N TYR A 23 -19.79 3.12 17.35
CA TYR A 23 -19.54 3.88 16.15
C TYR A 23 -19.25 2.82 15.10
N ALA A 24 -20.19 2.66 14.16
CA ALA A 24 -19.88 2.05 12.89
C ALA A 24 -18.58 2.72 12.42
N ALA A 25 -17.53 1.91 12.28
CA ALA A 25 -16.36 2.34 11.53
C ALA A 25 -16.89 2.68 10.15
N ASP A 26 -16.96 3.97 9.86
CA ASP A 26 -17.13 4.47 8.51
C ASP A 26 -16.02 3.83 7.68
N SER A 27 -16.41 3.19 6.59
CA SER A 27 -15.51 2.46 5.71
C SER A 27 -14.45 3.42 5.17
N GLU A 28 -13.18 3.09 5.43
CA GLU A 28 -12.04 3.34 4.55
C GLU A 28 -12.06 4.66 3.80
N GLN A 29 -11.65 5.74 4.46
CA GLN A 29 -10.98 6.83 3.76
C GLN A 29 -9.53 6.41 3.48
N THR A 30 -9.34 5.45 2.58
CA THR A 30 -8.08 5.32 1.85
C THR A 30 -8.00 6.54 0.95
N SER A 31 -7.12 7.47 1.29
CA SER A 31 -6.86 8.69 0.52
C SER A 31 -6.27 8.30 -0.84
N GLU A 32 -7.13 7.98 -1.81
CA GLU A 32 -6.72 7.74 -3.18
C GLU A 32 -6.08 9.02 -3.73
N VAL A 33 -4.84 8.91 -4.21
CA VAL A 33 -4.09 10.06 -4.73
C VAL A 33 -4.28 10.13 -6.24
N GLY A 34 -5.12 11.06 -6.67
CA GLY A 34 -5.49 11.21 -8.08
C GLY A 34 -6.86 11.87 -8.23
N GLU A 35 -7.35 11.94 -9.47
CA GLU A 35 -8.68 12.44 -9.75
C GLU A 35 -9.33 11.71 -10.92
N THR A 36 -10.66 11.77 -10.96
CA THR A 36 -11.43 11.29 -12.11
C THR A 36 -11.38 12.33 -13.23
N VAL A 37 -10.73 12.01 -14.34
CA VAL A 37 -10.63 12.88 -15.51
C VAL A 37 -11.80 12.69 -16.47
N LYS A 38 -12.18 13.77 -17.15
CA LYS A 38 -13.19 13.73 -18.23
C LYS A 38 -12.50 13.55 -19.57
N GLY A 39 -13.07 12.71 -20.43
CA GLY A 39 -12.54 12.47 -21.77
C GLY A 39 -13.02 11.16 -22.35
N ASP A 40 -12.50 10.83 -23.53
CA ASP A 40 -12.68 9.53 -24.19
C ASP A 40 -11.66 8.53 -23.63
N TYR A 41 -11.87 8.12 -22.38
CA TYR A 41 -11.05 7.14 -21.65
C TYR A 41 -11.85 5.87 -21.37
N LEU A 42 -11.15 4.74 -21.31
CA LEU A 42 -11.73 3.50 -20.79
C LEU A 42 -12.19 3.69 -19.34
N ALA A 43 -13.13 2.87 -18.87
CA ALA A 43 -13.65 3.00 -17.51
C ALA A 43 -12.52 2.88 -16.47
N GLU A 44 -11.54 2.02 -16.76
CA GLU A 44 -10.36 1.72 -15.95
C GLU A 44 -9.27 2.82 -16.04
N GLU A 45 -9.36 3.74 -17.00
CA GLU A 45 -8.37 4.80 -17.23
C GLU A 45 -8.86 6.17 -16.73
N LYS A 46 -10.09 6.26 -16.21
CA LYS A 46 -10.66 7.54 -15.77
C LYS A 46 -10.03 8.07 -14.49
N PHE A 47 -9.50 7.20 -13.64
CA PHE A 47 -8.77 7.62 -12.46
C PHE A 47 -7.30 7.83 -12.83
N GLN A 48 -6.81 9.06 -12.73
CA GLN A 48 -5.45 9.42 -13.15
C GLN A 48 -4.74 10.28 -12.11
N LEU A 49 -3.41 10.13 -12.06
CA LEU A 49 -2.53 11.05 -11.36
C LEU A 49 -2.32 12.29 -12.25
N THR A 50 -2.75 13.46 -11.78
CA THR A 50 -2.66 14.73 -12.53
C THR A 50 -1.84 15.76 -11.76
N ASP A 51 -1.58 16.91 -12.37
CA ASP A 51 -0.89 18.04 -11.73
C ASP A 51 -1.58 18.49 -10.42
N ALA A 52 -2.90 18.30 -10.30
CA ALA A 52 -3.68 18.63 -9.11
C ALA A 52 -3.40 17.69 -7.91
N SER A 53 -2.89 16.48 -8.18
CA SER A 53 -2.57 15.49 -7.13
C SER A 53 -1.18 15.71 -6.50
N LEU A 54 -0.30 16.47 -7.14
CA LEU A 54 1.10 16.63 -6.71
C LEU A 54 1.26 17.16 -5.27
N PRO A 55 0.49 18.16 -4.81
CA PRO A 55 0.59 18.64 -3.42
C PRO A 55 0.31 17.55 -2.38
N GLN A 56 -0.58 16.60 -2.70
CA GLN A 56 -0.89 15.49 -1.80
C GLN A 56 0.27 14.50 -1.73
N ILE A 57 0.90 14.19 -2.87
CA ILE A 57 2.08 13.30 -2.91
C ILE A 57 3.24 13.93 -2.11
N ASP A 58 3.42 15.24 -2.22
CA ASP A 58 4.44 15.99 -1.46
C ASP A 58 4.22 15.94 0.05
N GLU A 59 2.97 16.00 0.48
CA GLU A 59 2.63 15.90 1.90
C GLU A 59 2.88 14.48 2.44
N ILE A 60 2.58 13.46 1.63
CA ILE A 60 2.74 12.05 2.00
C ILE A 60 4.23 11.66 2.13
N ASP A 61 5.05 11.98 1.14
CA ASP A 61 6.47 11.63 1.13
C ASP A 61 7.30 12.68 0.35
N PRO A 62 7.75 13.75 1.04
CA PRO A 62 8.48 14.84 0.39
C PRO A 62 9.85 14.43 -0.18
N ASP A 63 10.42 13.29 0.28
CA ASP A 63 11.73 12.81 -0.14
C ASP A 63 11.65 12.07 -1.48
N HIS A 64 10.51 11.44 -1.76
CA HIS A 64 10.31 10.58 -2.93
C HIS A 64 9.20 11.05 -3.87
N ALA A 65 8.36 12.04 -3.51
CA ALA A 65 7.26 12.54 -4.34
C ALA A 65 7.67 12.88 -5.77
N SER A 66 8.84 13.51 -5.93
CA SER A 66 9.42 13.88 -7.24
C SER A 66 9.59 12.73 -8.23
N LEU A 67 9.53 11.46 -7.78
CA LEU A 67 9.60 10.27 -8.64
C LEU A 67 8.32 10.04 -9.45
N PHE A 68 7.20 10.59 -9.00
CA PHE A 68 5.87 10.37 -9.60
C PHE A 68 5.35 11.61 -10.31
N TYR A 69 6.17 12.67 -10.41
CA TYR A 69 5.78 13.88 -11.12
C TYR A 69 5.84 13.67 -12.63
N PRO A 70 4.91 14.29 -13.37
CA PRO A 70 5.01 14.35 -14.82
C PRO A 70 6.20 15.22 -15.26
N GLU A 71 6.74 14.93 -16.44
CA GLU A 71 7.99 15.53 -16.93
C GLU A 71 7.93 17.07 -17.08
N ASN A 72 6.74 17.61 -17.35
CA ASN A 72 6.48 19.04 -17.55
C ASN A 72 6.51 19.86 -16.25
N VAL A 73 6.33 19.25 -15.06
CA VAL A 73 6.24 19.97 -13.76
C VAL A 73 7.50 19.82 -12.89
N SER A 74 8.42 18.91 -13.23
CA SER A 74 9.61 18.65 -12.41
C SER A 74 10.66 19.78 -12.44
N THR A 75 10.50 20.78 -11.58
CA THR A 75 11.52 21.82 -11.30
C THR A 75 12.62 21.30 -10.37
N LYS A 76 12.29 20.35 -9.47
CA LYS A 76 13.23 19.51 -8.72
C LYS A 76 13.72 18.34 -9.58
N ARG A 77 14.40 18.63 -10.68
CA ARG A 77 15.22 17.63 -11.37
C ARG A 77 16.40 17.26 -10.44
N ARG A 78 16.23 16.28 -9.54
CA ARG A 78 17.32 15.31 -9.34
C ARG A 78 17.45 14.64 -10.68
N SER A 79 18.29 15.25 -11.52
CA SER A 79 18.32 15.11 -12.97
C SER A 79 17.82 13.74 -13.40
N LEU A 80 16.72 13.69 -14.15
CA LEU A 80 16.43 12.52 -14.98
C LEU A 80 17.72 12.13 -15.73
N SER A 81 18.52 13.10 -16.18
CA SER A 81 19.85 12.87 -16.77
C SER A 81 20.91 12.25 -15.82
N SER A 82 20.73 12.26 -14.50
CA SER A 82 21.55 11.48 -13.54
C SER A 82 21.07 10.03 -13.41
N ARG A 83 19.80 9.74 -13.68
CA ARG A 83 19.21 8.39 -13.64
C ARG A 83 19.07 7.74 -15.02
N THR A 84 19.12 8.54 -16.08
CA THR A 84 19.15 8.15 -17.50
C THR A 84 20.56 8.31 -18.08
N ALA A 85 21.58 8.58 -17.25
CA ALA A 85 22.98 8.54 -17.66
C ALA A 85 23.37 7.14 -18.17
N THR A 86 22.65 6.12 -17.73
CA THR A 86 22.82 4.73 -18.15
C THR A 86 21.83 4.39 -19.26
N LYS A 87 22.32 3.73 -20.32
CA LYS A 87 21.50 3.26 -21.46
C LYS A 87 20.59 2.07 -21.13
N CYS A 88 20.62 1.56 -19.90
CA CYS A 88 19.95 0.33 -19.47
C CYS A 88 18.90 0.62 -18.39
N LYS A 89 17.80 -0.16 -18.39
CA LYS A 89 16.83 -0.20 -17.29
C LYS A 89 17.43 -0.95 -16.09
N THR A 90 17.00 -0.60 -14.88
CA THR A 90 17.42 -1.26 -13.63
C THR A 90 16.59 -2.51 -13.35
N PHE A 91 17.12 -3.44 -12.57
CA PHE A 91 16.45 -4.67 -12.14
C PHE A 91 16.64 -4.93 -10.63
N PRO A 92 15.84 -5.83 -10.00
CA PRO A 92 15.98 -6.15 -8.58
C PRO A 92 17.42 -6.53 -8.21
N GLY A 93 17.99 -5.82 -7.24
CA GLY A 93 19.39 -5.99 -6.79
C GLY A 93 20.34 -4.88 -7.27
N ASP A 94 19.96 -4.10 -8.30
CA ASP A 94 20.75 -2.95 -8.73
C ASP A 94 20.76 -1.82 -7.69
N PHE A 95 21.83 -1.04 -7.69
CA PHE A 95 21.96 0.13 -6.81
C PHE A 95 20.82 1.16 -7.00
N LEU A 96 20.36 1.33 -8.24
CA LEU A 96 19.29 2.27 -8.59
C LEU A 96 17.90 1.62 -8.55
N TRP A 97 17.77 0.35 -8.14
CA TRP A 97 16.47 -0.28 -7.92
C TRP A 97 15.73 0.41 -6.75
N PRO A 98 14.44 0.74 -6.88
CA PRO A 98 13.71 1.40 -5.80
C PRO A 98 13.71 0.55 -4.53
N LYS A 99 13.95 1.20 -3.38
CA LYS A 99 13.85 0.59 -2.05
C LYS A 99 12.39 0.45 -1.64
N GLU A 100 12.14 -0.38 -0.64
CA GLU A 100 10.79 -0.67 -0.12
C GLU A 100 9.91 0.58 0.15
N PRO A 101 10.42 1.69 0.74
CA PRO A 101 9.58 2.87 0.96
C PRO A 101 9.02 3.48 -0.34
N ILE A 102 9.79 3.44 -1.43
CA ILE A 102 9.37 3.96 -2.73
C ILE A 102 8.27 3.07 -3.34
N TRP A 103 8.40 1.75 -3.18
CA TRP A 103 7.35 0.81 -3.60
C TRP A 103 6.07 0.98 -2.78
N LYS A 104 6.17 1.21 -1.47
CA LYS A 104 5.01 1.52 -0.61
C LYS A 104 4.32 2.82 -0.98
N LEU A 105 5.10 3.84 -1.35
CA LEU A 105 4.53 5.09 -1.84
C LEU A 105 3.77 4.87 -3.15
N LEU A 106 4.34 4.10 -4.09
CA LEU A 106 3.65 3.73 -5.33
C LEU A 106 2.35 2.97 -5.05
N ASP A 107 2.37 2.01 -4.12
CA ASP A 107 1.19 1.25 -3.72
C ASP A 107 0.10 2.17 -3.15
N LEU A 108 0.49 3.10 -2.27
CA LEU A 108 -0.43 4.06 -1.68
C LEU A 108 -1.06 4.99 -2.73
N ILE A 109 -0.27 5.60 -3.61
CA ILE A 109 -0.79 6.53 -4.62
C ILE A 109 -1.60 5.83 -5.71
N THR A 110 -1.46 4.51 -5.86
CA THR A 110 -2.28 3.71 -6.78
C THR A 110 -3.49 3.06 -6.10
N GLY A 111 -3.78 3.44 -4.84
CA GLY A 111 -4.93 2.92 -4.10
C GLY A 111 -4.81 1.43 -3.76
N GLY A 112 -3.58 0.92 -3.57
CA GLY A 112 -3.33 -0.49 -3.25
C GLY A 112 -3.26 -1.41 -4.46
N ALA A 113 -3.14 -0.87 -5.67
CA ALA A 113 -3.12 -1.66 -6.91
C ALA A 113 -1.76 -2.31 -7.21
N LEU A 114 -0.70 -2.05 -6.42
CA LEU A 114 0.63 -2.59 -6.69
C LEU A 114 0.72 -4.06 -6.25
N VAL A 115 0.76 -4.97 -7.23
CA VAL A 115 0.91 -6.40 -6.96
C VAL A 115 2.37 -6.82 -7.01
N LYS A 116 2.90 -7.32 -5.89
CA LYS A 116 4.18 -8.04 -5.87
C LYS A 116 3.97 -9.45 -6.44
N THR A 117 4.35 -9.65 -7.70
CA THR A 117 4.03 -10.87 -8.45
C THR A 117 4.51 -12.14 -7.76
N VAL A 118 3.59 -13.09 -7.57
CA VAL A 118 3.87 -14.49 -7.28
C VAL A 118 3.50 -15.28 -8.53
N PRO A 119 4.42 -16.05 -9.15
CA PRO A 119 4.09 -16.84 -10.33
C PRO A 119 2.92 -17.79 -10.07
N ILE A 120 2.02 -17.95 -11.05
CA ILE A 120 0.85 -18.83 -10.89
C ILE A 120 1.24 -20.29 -10.55
N ALA A 121 2.35 -20.77 -11.11
CA ALA A 121 2.89 -22.10 -10.84
C ALA A 121 3.74 -22.17 -9.55
N ALA A 122 3.83 -21.10 -8.76
CA ALA A 122 4.61 -21.11 -7.50
C ALA A 122 4.11 -22.18 -6.53
N SER A 123 2.82 -22.52 -6.58
CA SER A 123 2.22 -23.60 -5.80
C SER A 123 2.81 -24.99 -6.09
N CYS A 124 3.54 -25.17 -7.18
CA CYS A 124 4.19 -26.43 -7.54
C CYS A 124 5.59 -26.60 -6.93
N TYR A 125 6.14 -25.58 -6.25
CA TYR A 125 7.53 -25.59 -5.79
C TYR A 125 7.65 -25.26 -4.29
N ASP A 126 8.28 -26.17 -3.52
CA ASP A 126 8.40 -26.05 -2.07
C ASP A 126 9.27 -24.87 -1.61
N ASN A 127 10.27 -24.48 -2.41
CA ASN A 127 11.24 -23.45 -2.06
C ASN A 127 10.67 -22.02 -2.12
N LEU A 128 9.42 -21.85 -2.58
CA LEU A 128 8.75 -20.55 -2.68
C LEU A 128 7.82 -20.27 -1.49
N GLY A 129 7.65 -21.22 -0.56
CA GLY A 129 6.85 -21.05 0.67
C GLY A 129 5.34 -20.99 0.46
N VAL A 130 4.86 -21.25 -0.76
CA VAL A 130 3.44 -21.22 -1.16
C VAL A 130 2.99 -22.52 -1.81
N TYR A 131 3.71 -23.62 -1.55
CA TYR A 131 3.37 -24.94 -2.10
C TYR A 131 1.95 -25.34 -1.74
N ASP A 132 1.19 -25.74 -2.75
CA ASP A 132 -0.15 -26.29 -2.63
C ASP A 132 -0.35 -27.31 -3.75
N LYS A 133 -0.42 -28.59 -3.36
CA LYS A 133 -0.60 -29.71 -4.28
C LYS A 133 -1.88 -29.59 -5.11
N THR A 134 -2.98 -29.16 -4.50
CA THR A 134 -4.27 -29.02 -5.16
C THR A 134 -4.23 -27.90 -6.19
N ARG A 135 -3.68 -26.73 -5.81
CA ARG A 135 -3.50 -25.61 -6.75
C ARG A 135 -2.53 -25.97 -7.87
N CYS A 136 -1.46 -26.70 -7.56
CA CYS A 136 -0.52 -27.17 -8.57
C CYS A 136 -1.19 -28.09 -9.61
N SER A 137 -2.00 -29.06 -9.19
CA SER A 137 -2.78 -29.90 -10.10
C SER A 137 -3.71 -29.05 -10.97
N TYR A 138 -4.45 -28.11 -10.37
CA TYR A 138 -5.33 -27.21 -11.12
C TYR A 138 -4.59 -26.39 -12.19
N VAL A 139 -3.45 -25.78 -11.83
CA VAL A 139 -2.63 -24.98 -12.76
C VAL A 139 -2.06 -25.86 -13.87
N THR A 140 -1.66 -27.09 -13.55
CA THR A 140 -1.11 -28.05 -14.54
C THR A 140 -2.19 -28.50 -15.53
N ASP A 141 -3.36 -28.88 -15.03
CA ASP A 141 -4.48 -29.36 -15.87
C ASP A 141 -5.02 -28.27 -16.80
N ASN A 142 -4.90 -27.00 -16.40
CA ASN A 142 -5.38 -25.83 -17.14
C ASN A 142 -4.26 -25.04 -17.84
N TRP A 143 -3.03 -25.55 -17.91
CA TRP A 143 -1.87 -24.77 -18.37
C TRP A 143 -2.04 -24.17 -19.79
N PHE A 144 -2.77 -24.87 -20.67
CA PHE A 144 -3.03 -24.41 -22.04
C PHE A 144 -4.34 -23.60 -22.18
N ASN A 145 -5.03 -23.30 -21.08
CA ASN A 145 -6.19 -22.43 -21.05
C ASN A 145 -5.74 -20.96 -20.96
N SER A 146 -6.01 -20.17 -22.01
CA SER A 146 -5.63 -18.75 -22.08
C SER A 146 -6.32 -17.85 -21.04
N SER A 147 -7.38 -18.36 -20.40
CA SER A 147 -8.12 -17.65 -19.34
C SER A 147 -7.72 -18.10 -17.93
N LEU A 148 -6.70 -18.94 -17.79
CA LEU A 148 -6.19 -19.37 -16.49
C LEU A 148 -5.60 -18.17 -15.72
N GLN A 149 -6.06 -17.99 -14.48
CA GLN A 149 -5.57 -17.01 -13.51
C GLN A 149 -5.27 -17.68 -12.17
#